data_AF-A0A0D2SQ61-F1
#
_entry.id   AF-A0A0D2SQ61-F1
#
_cell.length_a   1.000
_cell.length_b   1.000
_cell.length_c   1.000
_cell.angle_alpha   90.00
_cell.angle_beta   90.00
_cell.angle_gamma   90.00
#
_symmetry.space_group_name_H-M   'P 1'
#
loop_
_entity.id
_entity.type
_entity.pdbx_description
1 polymer ?
#
loop_
_entity_poly.entity_id
_entity_poly.type
_entity_poly.pdbx_seq_one_letter_code
_entity_poly.pdbx_strand_id
1 'polypeptide(L)'
;MEAERLNSPSTSVITFEVLGHQLHFSQDPNSKHLGTTVWDTSMVFAKFLEKNCRKGRFCPSKLKGKRVIELGAGCGVAGFGMALLGCDVVSTDQIEVVPLLRRNVERNTSRILQMNSCSDSFGSIKVAELDWGNEDHIKAVGPPFDYVIGLRGASRGTFIADNNRIIRPQNHNYVGS
;
A
#
# COMPACT_ATOMS: atom_id res chain seq x y z
N MET A 1 37.00 -9.27 -11.85
CA MET A 1 35.97 -10.06 -11.15
C MET A 1 34.85 -9.10 -10.78
N GLU A 2 33.96 -8.84 -11.73
CA GLU A 2 32.71 -8.14 -11.46
C GLU A 2 31.75 -9.19 -10.91
N ALA A 3 31.17 -8.93 -9.74
CA ALA A 3 30.11 -9.77 -9.20
C ALA A 3 28.95 -9.73 -10.20
N GLU A 4 28.66 -10.89 -10.78
CA GLU A 4 27.48 -11.12 -11.60
C GLU A 4 26.25 -10.67 -10.81
N ARG A 5 25.74 -9.50 -11.16
CA ARG A 5 24.36 -9.13 -10.83
C ARG A 5 23.51 -10.17 -11.54
N LEU A 6 22.95 -11.12 -10.80
CA LEU A 6 21.84 -11.96 -11.27
C LEU A 6 20.64 -11.06 -11.56
N ASN A 7 20.70 -10.32 -12.67
CA ASN A 7 19.58 -9.61 -13.23
C ASN A 7 18.72 -10.64 -13.95
N SER A 8 17.68 -11.14 -13.28
CA SER A 8 16.56 -11.74 -13.99
C SER A 8 15.96 -10.68 -14.93
N PRO A 9 15.87 -10.93 -16.24
CA PRO A 9 15.48 -9.93 -17.24
C PRO A 9 13.95 -9.67 -17.28
N SER A 10 13.22 -9.95 -16.19
CA SER A 10 11.75 -9.90 -16.19
C SER A 10 11.18 -9.20 -14.96
N THR A 11 10.06 -8.49 -15.18
CA THR A 11 9.13 -8.09 -14.11
C THR A 11 8.88 -9.29 -13.21
N SER A 12 9.39 -9.26 -11.98
CA SER A 12 9.15 -10.32 -11.01
C SER A 12 7.81 -10.09 -10.31
N VAL A 13 7.14 -11.17 -9.93
CA VAL A 13 5.92 -11.11 -9.12
C VAL A 13 6.28 -11.49 -7.70
N ILE A 14 5.98 -10.60 -6.75
CA ILE A 14 6.04 -10.87 -5.32
C ILE A 14 4.68 -11.42 -4.89
N THR A 15 4.68 -12.62 -4.32
CA THR A 15 3.52 -13.19 -3.64
C THR A 15 3.56 -12.81 -2.17
N PHE A 16 2.48 -12.21 -1.69
CA PHE A 16 2.39 -11.71 -0.32
C PHE A 16 1.06 -12.13 0.30
N GLU A 17 1.13 -12.87 1.40
CA GLU A 17 -0.03 -13.28 2.16
C GLU A 17 -0.31 -12.28 3.29
N VAL A 18 -1.52 -11.72 3.34
CA VAL A 18 -1.94 -10.79 4.38
C VAL A 18 -3.45 -10.80 4.56
N LEU A 19 -3.90 -10.74 5.81
CA LEU A 19 -5.32 -10.75 6.21
C LEU A 19 -6.09 -11.96 5.66
N GLY A 20 -5.41 -13.10 5.48
CA GLY A 20 -5.98 -14.31 4.89
C GLY A 20 -6.11 -14.29 3.36
N HIS A 21 -5.53 -13.29 2.68
CA HIS A 21 -5.51 -13.17 1.23
C HIS A 21 -4.10 -13.35 0.68
N GLN A 22 -3.98 -14.09 -0.41
CA GLN A 22 -2.75 -14.17 -1.19
C GLN A 22 -2.80 -13.12 -2.30
N LEU A 23 -1.94 -12.10 -2.21
CA LEU A 23 -1.82 -11.01 -3.17
C LEU A 23 -0.58 -11.18 -4.05
N HIS A 24 -0.64 -10.67 -5.28
CA HIS A 24 0.44 -10.72 -6.27
C HIS A 24 0.79 -9.32 -6.76
N PHE A 25 2.00 -8.87 -6.46
CA PHE A 25 2.51 -7.56 -6.85
C PHE A 25 3.60 -7.72 -7.90
N SER A 26 3.34 -7.25 -9.12
CA SER A 26 4.38 -7.09 -10.12
C SER A 26 5.31 -5.94 -9.73
N GLN A 27 6.60 -6.17 -9.90
CA GLN A 27 7.65 -5.18 -9.73
C GLN A 27 8.60 -5.19 -10.92
N ASP A 28 9.19 -4.04 -11.22
CA ASP A 28 10.24 -3.87 -12.21
C ASP A 28 11.47 -3.23 -11.55
N PRO A 29 12.43 -4.03 -11.07
CA PRO A 29 13.67 -3.54 -10.46
C PRO A 29 14.60 -2.84 -11.46
N ASN A 30 14.40 -3.03 -12.77
CA ASN A 30 15.24 -2.46 -13.82
C ASN A 30 14.72 -1.13 -14.34
N SER A 31 13.53 -0.71 -13.93
CA SER A 31 12.98 0.58 -14.30
C SER A 31 13.80 1.73 -13.70
N LYS A 32 13.85 2.86 -14.41
CA LYS A 32 14.53 4.08 -13.93
C LYS A 32 13.77 4.77 -12.80
N HIS A 33 12.54 4.35 -12.50
CA HIS A 33 11.68 4.95 -11.50
C HIS A 33 11.71 4.13 -10.20
N LEU A 34 12.08 4.77 -9.09
CA LEU A 34 12.22 4.10 -7.79
C LEU A 34 10.90 3.49 -7.26
N GLY A 35 9.74 3.90 -7.77
CA GLY A 35 8.42 3.39 -7.37
C GLY A 35 8.04 2.03 -7.95
N THR A 36 8.86 1.42 -8.80
CA THR A 36 8.49 0.16 -9.47
C THR A 36 8.88 -1.11 -8.72
N THR A 37 9.45 -1.01 -7.52
CA THR A 37 9.79 -2.16 -6.68
C THR A 37 8.92 -2.20 -5.43
N VAL A 38 8.60 -3.40 -4.92
CA VAL A 38 7.90 -3.53 -3.65
C VAL A 38 8.84 -3.09 -2.53
N TRP A 39 8.39 -2.15 -1.70
CA TRP A 39 9.14 -1.69 -0.55
C TRP A 39 8.88 -2.58 0.66
N ASP A 40 9.93 -3.05 1.34
CA ASP A 40 9.79 -3.87 2.56
C ASP A 40 8.91 -3.18 3.62
N THR A 41 9.00 -1.86 3.73
CA THR A 41 8.19 -1.05 4.66
C THR A 41 6.70 -1.18 4.40
N SER A 42 6.28 -1.40 3.15
CA SER A 42 4.88 -1.62 2.76
C SER A 42 4.36 -2.99 3.17
N MET A 43 5.21 -4.02 3.07
CA MET A 43 4.90 -5.36 3.56
C MET A 43 4.84 -5.38 5.09
N VAL A 44 5.81 -4.75 5.76
CA VAL A 44 5.84 -4.61 7.23
C VAL A 44 4.60 -3.87 7.72
N PHE A 45 4.19 -2.80 7.05
CA PHE A 45 2.98 -2.07 7.41
C PHE A 45 1.71 -2.93 7.24
N ALA A 46 1.58 -3.65 6.14
CA ALA A 46 0.44 -4.55 5.93
C ALA A 46 0.39 -5.68 6.97
N LYS A 47 1.55 -6.25 7.37
CA LYS A 47 1.63 -7.21 8.48
C LYS A 47 1.33 -6.60 9.84
N PHE A 48 1.71 -5.34 10.06
CA PHE A 48 1.33 -4.61 11.26
C PHE A 48 -0.21 -4.45 11.34
N LEU A 49 -0.87 -4.11 10.23
CA LEU A 49 -2.33 -4.05 10.15
C LEU A 49 -2.97 -5.40 10.48
N GLU A 50 -2.49 -6.49 9.87
CA GLU A 50 -2.95 -7.86 10.15
C GLU A 50 -2.83 -8.24 11.63
N LYS A 51 -1.67 -7.97 12.25
CA LYS A 51 -1.45 -8.28 13.68
C LYS A 51 -2.37 -7.48 14.60
N ASN A 52 -2.78 -6.28 14.19
CA ASN A 52 -3.55 -5.34 15.01
C ASN A 52 -5.03 -5.25 14.61
N CYS A 53 -5.50 -5.97 13.59
CA CYS A 53 -6.87 -5.84 13.08
C CYS A 53 -7.96 -6.34 14.04
N ARG A 54 -7.60 -7.06 15.11
CA ARG A 54 -8.57 -7.56 16.10
C ARG A 54 -8.80 -6.62 17.28
N LYS A 55 -7.99 -5.56 17.44
CA LYS A 55 -8.04 -4.68 18.62
C LYS A 55 -7.70 -3.23 18.27
N GLY A 56 -8.29 -2.29 19.00
CA GLY A 56 -7.97 -0.87 18.87
C GLY A 56 -8.50 -0.24 17.58
N ARG A 57 -7.81 0.78 17.08
CA ARG A 57 -8.31 1.62 15.97
C ARG A 57 -8.24 0.98 14.58
N PHE A 58 -7.43 -0.07 14.41
CA PHE A 58 -7.23 -0.71 13.11
C PHE A 58 -8.16 -1.91 12.91
N CYS A 59 -9.21 -2.06 13.73
CA CYS A 59 -10.16 -3.12 13.53
C CYS A 59 -11.15 -2.81 12.39
N PRO A 60 -11.62 -3.82 11.64
CA PRO A 60 -12.55 -3.60 10.53
C PRO A 60 -13.78 -2.78 10.89
N SER A 61 -14.35 -2.96 12.10
CA SER A 61 -15.52 -2.20 12.54
C SER A 61 -15.28 -0.70 12.75
N LYS A 62 -14.02 -0.26 12.84
CA LYS A 62 -13.63 1.16 12.94
C LYS A 62 -13.10 1.73 11.62
N LEU A 63 -12.61 0.86 10.73
CA LEU A 63 -12.01 1.24 9.45
C LEU A 63 -12.97 1.13 8.27
N LYS A 64 -14.04 0.34 8.36
CA LYS A 64 -15.00 0.17 7.27
C LYS A 64 -15.58 1.53 6.83
N GLY A 65 -15.47 1.82 5.53
CA GLY A 65 -15.92 3.07 4.90
C GLY A 65 -15.05 4.29 5.19
N LYS A 66 -13.91 4.14 5.88
CA LYS A 66 -12.96 5.24 6.10
C LYS A 66 -12.24 5.59 4.81
N ARG A 67 -12.14 6.89 4.51
CA ARG A 67 -11.45 7.39 3.32
C ARG A 67 -9.95 7.44 3.58
N VAL A 68 -9.17 6.78 2.74
CA VAL A 68 -7.71 6.69 2.87
C VAL A 68 -7.07 7.19 1.60
N ILE A 69 -6.02 7.99 1.73
CA ILE A 69 -5.12 8.30 0.62
C ILE A 69 -3.73 7.72 0.89
N GLU A 70 -3.18 7.03 -0.09
CA GLU A 70 -1.79 6.54 -0.06
C GLU A 70 -0.93 7.40 -0.97
N LEU A 71 0.10 8.02 -0.40
CA LEU A 71 1.05 8.89 -1.10
C LEU A 71 2.33 8.11 -1.42
N GLY A 72 2.68 8.01 -2.70
CA GLY A 72 3.87 7.28 -3.14
C GLY A 72 3.70 5.78 -2.96
N ALA A 73 2.62 5.23 -3.51
CA ALA A 73 2.20 3.85 -3.33
C ALA A 73 3.16 2.80 -3.90
N GLY A 74 3.95 3.16 -4.90
CA GLY A 74 4.79 2.23 -5.66
C GLY A 74 3.97 1.08 -6.25
N CYS A 75 4.13 -0.12 -5.68
CA CYS A 75 3.38 -1.30 -6.09
C CYS A 75 1.97 -1.41 -5.47
N GLY A 76 1.62 -0.58 -4.47
CA GLY A 76 0.27 -0.52 -3.87
C GLY A 76 0.00 -1.47 -2.70
N VAL A 77 1.03 -2.07 -2.10
CA VAL A 77 0.88 -3.09 -1.04
C VAL A 77 0.15 -2.54 0.19
N ALA A 78 0.48 -1.31 0.61
CA ALA A 78 -0.07 -0.73 1.82
C ALA A 78 -1.50 -0.25 1.66
N GLY A 79 -1.83 0.35 0.51
CA GLY A 79 -3.21 0.62 0.12
C GLY A 79 -4.09 -0.63 0.17
N PHE A 80 -3.60 -1.77 -0.33
CA PHE A 80 -4.33 -3.05 -0.21
C PHE A 80 -4.58 -3.47 1.23
N GLY A 81 -3.58 -3.33 2.11
CA GLY A 81 -3.74 -3.64 3.52
C GLY A 81 -4.90 -2.85 4.17
N MET A 82 -5.05 -1.58 3.81
CA MET A 82 -6.18 -0.75 4.30
C MET A 82 -7.51 -1.14 3.65
N ALA A 83 -7.53 -1.41 2.33
CA ALA A 83 -8.73 -1.82 1.62
C ALA A 83 -9.27 -3.17 2.12
N LEU A 84 -8.39 -4.12 2.46
CA LEU A 84 -8.74 -5.40 3.09
C LEU A 84 -9.36 -5.25 4.49
N LEU A 85 -9.21 -4.09 5.14
CA LEU A 85 -9.87 -3.75 6.40
C LEU A 85 -11.16 -2.94 6.21
N GLY A 86 -11.63 -2.80 4.97
CA GLY A 86 -12.90 -2.15 4.63
C GLY A 86 -12.80 -0.67 4.27
N CYS A 87 -11.60 -0.10 4.17
CA CYS A 87 -11.42 1.31 3.81
C CYS A 87 -11.70 1.59 2.32
N ASP A 88 -12.05 2.84 2.01
CA ASP A 88 -12.11 3.39 0.65
C ASP A 88 -10.81 4.13 0.32
N VAL A 89 -9.95 3.46 -0.44
CA VAL A 89 -8.56 3.85 -0.67
C VAL A 89 -8.39 4.52 -2.04
N VAL A 90 -7.71 5.66 -2.05
CA VAL A 90 -7.13 6.28 -3.26
C VAL A 90 -5.61 6.10 -3.18
N SER A 91 -5.08 5.19 -3.98
CA SER A 91 -3.65 4.88 -4.04
C SER A 91 -2.99 5.74 -5.12
N THR A 92 -1.99 6.54 -4.72
CA THR A 92 -1.43 7.58 -5.58
C THR A 92 0.08 7.48 -5.73
N ASP A 93 0.56 7.82 -6.92
CA ASP A 93 1.98 7.96 -7.24
C ASP A 93 2.16 8.90 -8.44
N GLN A 94 3.39 9.14 -8.85
CA GLN A 94 3.72 9.90 -10.06
C GLN A 94 3.29 9.13 -11.32
N ILE A 95 3.05 9.86 -12.41
CA ILE A 95 2.48 9.33 -13.67
C ILE A 95 3.24 8.13 -14.23
N GLU A 96 4.56 8.05 -14.01
CA GLU A 96 5.41 6.98 -14.51
C GLU A 96 5.21 5.66 -13.75
N VAL A 97 4.76 5.73 -12.50
CA VAL A 97 4.51 4.56 -11.63
C VAL A 97 3.06 4.08 -11.73
N VAL A 98 2.13 5.00 -12.02
CA VAL A 98 0.69 4.74 -12.12
C VAL A 98 0.32 3.52 -12.99
N PRO A 99 0.93 3.26 -14.17
CA PRO A 99 0.61 2.07 -14.97
C PRO A 99 0.86 0.75 -14.23
N LEU A 100 1.98 0.64 -13.51
CA LEU A 100 2.31 -0.56 -12.73
C LEU A 100 1.37 -0.69 -11.53
N LEU A 101 1.16 0.40 -10.81
CA LEU A 101 0.27 0.46 -9.66
C LEU A 101 -1.15 0.03 -10.04
N ARG A 102 -1.69 0.57 -11.13
CA ARG A 102 -3.01 0.21 -11.67
C ARG A 102 -3.11 -1.28 -11.98
N ARG A 103 -2.11 -1.84 -12.67
CA ARG A 103 -2.07 -3.27 -12.98
C ARG A 103 -2.10 -4.14 -11.72
N ASN A 104 -1.37 -3.75 -10.68
CA ASN A 104 -1.36 -4.46 -9.41
C ASN A 104 -2.71 -4.34 -8.69
N VAL A 105 -3.33 -3.17 -8.71
CA VAL A 105 -4.66 -2.94 -8.14
C VAL A 105 -5.72 -3.78 -8.83
N GLU A 106 -5.81 -3.72 -10.14
CA GLU A 106 -6.80 -4.46 -10.92
C GLU A 106 -6.67 -5.97 -10.73
N ARG A 107 -5.43 -6.49 -10.78
CA ARG A 107 -5.16 -7.91 -10.58
C ARG A 107 -5.63 -8.39 -9.21
N ASN A 108 -5.24 -7.71 -8.14
CA ASN A 108 -5.53 -8.17 -6.78
C ASN A 108 -6.99 -7.98 -6.39
N THR A 109 -7.62 -6.88 -6.83
CA THR A 109 -9.06 -6.69 -6.66
C THR A 109 -9.84 -7.82 -7.34
N SER A 110 -9.48 -8.17 -8.58
CA SER A 110 -10.12 -9.28 -9.31
C SER A 110 -9.98 -10.61 -8.58
N ARG A 111 -8.80 -10.92 -8.04
CA ARG A 111 -8.57 -12.16 -7.27
C ARG A 111 -9.40 -12.20 -5.98
N ILE A 112 -9.47 -11.09 -5.25
CA ILE A 112 -10.25 -11.00 -4.00
C ILE A 112 -11.74 -11.24 -4.27
N LEU A 113 -12.29 -10.59 -5.29
CA LEU A 113 -13.70 -10.72 -5.67
C LEU A 113 -14.06 -12.13 -6.17
N GLN A 114 -13.13 -12.84 -6.81
CA GLN A 114 -13.34 -14.23 -7.24
C GLN A 114 -13.29 -15.22 -6.08
N MET A 115 -12.45 -14.97 -5.06
CA MET A 115 -12.26 -15.89 -3.94
C MET A 115 -13.30 -15.74 -2.84
N ASN A 116 -13.92 -14.56 -2.69
CA ASN A 116 -14.86 -14.27 -1.60
C ASN A 116 -16.21 -13.80 -2.16
N SER A 117 -17.17 -14.71 -2.28
CA SER A 117 -18.57 -14.34 -2.63
C SER A 117 -19.26 -13.52 -1.54
N CYS A 118 -18.69 -13.45 -0.33
CA CYS A 118 -19.11 -12.58 0.77
C CYS A 118 -18.18 -11.36 0.83
N SER A 119 -18.47 -10.36 0.00
CA SER A 119 -17.70 -9.12 -0.19
C SER A 119 -17.74 -8.15 1.02
N ASP A 120 -18.28 -8.55 2.17
CA ASP A 120 -18.67 -7.61 3.23
C ASP A 120 -17.49 -6.98 3.98
N SER A 121 -16.27 -7.53 3.84
CA SER A 121 -15.06 -7.05 4.52
C SER A 121 -14.10 -6.24 3.65
N PHE A 122 -14.12 -6.41 2.32
CA PHE A 122 -13.27 -5.64 1.42
C PHE A 122 -13.90 -4.28 1.11
N GLY A 123 -13.13 -3.20 1.28
CA GLY A 123 -13.53 -1.87 0.90
C GLY A 123 -13.32 -1.63 -0.59
N SER A 124 -12.79 -0.46 -0.95
CA SER A 124 -12.45 -0.13 -2.33
C SER A 124 -11.01 0.38 -2.44
N ILE A 125 -10.41 0.20 -3.63
CA ILE A 125 -9.11 0.78 -3.94
C ILE A 125 -9.12 1.28 -5.38
N LYS A 126 -8.76 2.56 -5.56
CA LYS A 126 -8.66 3.23 -6.86
C LYS A 126 -7.26 3.80 -7.02
N VAL A 127 -6.83 3.99 -8.26
CA VAL A 127 -5.52 4.56 -8.58
C VAL A 127 -5.68 5.93 -9.19
N ALA A 128 -4.88 6.90 -8.72
CA ALA A 128 -4.81 8.24 -9.29
C ALA A 128 -3.36 8.72 -9.37
N GLU A 129 -3.09 9.63 -10.30
CA GLU A 129 -1.83 10.38 -10.31
C GLU A 129 -1.85 11.41 -9.19
N LEU A 130 -0.73 11.54 -8.47
CA LEU A 130 -0.52 12.66 -7.55
C LEU A 130 0.97 13.00 -7.48
N ASP A 131 1.31 14.08 -8.17
CA ASP A 131 2.56 14.82 -7.94
C ASP A 131 2.46 15.72 -6.71
N TRP A 132 3.49 15.71 -5.88
CA TRP A 132 3.48 16.36 -4.58
C TRP A 132 3.56 17.88 -4.74
N GLY A 133 2.61 18.59 -4.14
CA GLY A 133 2.51 20.06 -4.26
C GLY A 133 1.75 20.53 -5.50
N ASN A 134 1.29 19.62 -6.37
CA ASN A 134 0.37 19.96 -7.45
C ASN A 134 -1.06 20.12 -6.90
N GLU A 135 -1.55 21.35 -6.86
CA GLU A 135 -2.87 21.66 -6.31
C GLU A 135 -4.03 21.01 -7.07
N ASP A 136 -3.90 20.87 -8.39
CA ASP A 136 -4.96 20.30 -9.22
C ASP A 136 -5.08 18.80 -8.97
N HIS A 137 -3.95 18.11 -8.81
CA HIS A 137 -3.92 16.70 -8.40
C HIS A 137 -4.51 16.52 -7.00
N ILE A 138 -4.19 17.41 -6.05
CA ILE A 138 -4.75 17.37 -4.69
C ILE A 138 -6.26 17.59 -4.72
N LYS A 139 -6.76 18.53 -5.52
CA LYS A 139 -8.21 18.76 -5.69
C LYS A 139 -8.89 17.54 -6.33
N ALA A 140 -8.26 16.92 -7.33
CA ALA A 140 -8.81 15.80 -8.08
C ALA A 140 -9.02 14.53 -7.23
N VAL A 141 -8.16 14.27 -6.24
CA VAL A 141 -8.34 13.13 -5.31
C VAL A 141 -9.42 13.38 -4.26
N GLY A 142 -9.92 14.62 -4.15
CA GLY A 142 -11.12 14.98 -3.40
C GLY A 142 -10.98 14.83 -1.88
N PRO A 143 -10.10 15.58 -1.19
CA PRO A 143 -10.06 15.63 0.27
C PRO A 143 -11.43 16.06 0.86
N PRO A 144 -11.72 15.79 2.15
CA PRO A 144 -10.82 15.28 3.18
C PRO A 144 -10.72 13.75 3.23
N PHE A 145 -9.62 13.26 3.81
CA PHE A 145 -9.38 11.85 4.10
C PHE A 145 -9.36 11.62 5.61
N ASP A 146 -9.81 10.45 6.06
CA ASP A 146 -9.67 10.03 7.46
C ASP A 146 -8.22 9.60 7.76
N TYR A 147 -7.55 8.96 6.80
CA TYR A 147 -6.15 8.56 6.91
C TYR A 147 -5.35 8.95 5.66
N VAL A 148 -4.13 9.41 5.90
CA VAL A 148 -3.08 9.61 4.91
C VAL A 148 -1.97 8.64 5.23
N ILE A 149 -1.65 7.72 4.32
CA ILE A 149 -0.53 6.79 4.48
C ILE A 149 0.60 7.20 3.53
N GLY A 150 1.83 7.22 4.04
CA GLY A 150 3.02 7.54 3.26
C GLY A 150 4.16 6.61 3.68
N LEU A 151 4.56 5.73 2.77
CA LEU A 151 5.63 4.77 2.99
C LEU A 151 6.80 5.13 2.11
N ARG A 152 7.89 5.62 2.72
CA ARG A 152 9.14 5.88 2.00
C ARG A 152 10.15 4.78 2.33
N GLY A 153 11.16 4.63 1.46
CA GLY A 153 12.29 3.74 1.67
C GLY A 153 12.92 3.91 3.05
N ALA A 154 13.56 2.85 3.55
CA ALA A 154 13.93 2.60 4.95
C ALA A 154 14.68 3.73 5.69
N SER A 155 15.19 4.75 5.00
CA SER A 155 15.96 5.85 5.58
C SER A 155 15.15 7.00 6.19
N ARG A 156 13.82 7.10 5.99
CA ARG A 156 13.04 8.25 6.49
C ARG A 156 11.72 7.93 7.23
N GLY A 157 11.40 6.66 7.49
CA GLY A 157 10.29 6.24 8.35
C GLY A 157 8.92 6.21 7.67
N THR A 158 8.03 5.40 8.25
CA THR A 158 6.62 5.23 7.86
C THR A 158 5.75 6.22 8.61
N PHE A 159 4.84 6.90 7.91
CA PHE A 159 3.89 7.82 8.54
C PHE A 159 2.47 7.51 8.11
N ILE A 160 1.58 7.47 9.10
CA ILE A 160 0.13 7.51 8.88
C ILE A 160 -0.35 8.77 9.59
N ALA A 161 -0.93 9.73 8.89
CA ALA A 161 -1.56 10.88 9.51
C ALA A 161 -3.08 10.66 9.51
N ASP A 162 -3.70 10.76 10.69
CA ASP A 162 -5.14 10.99 10.84
C ASP A 162 -5.33 12.49 11.08
N ASN A 163 -6.53 13.03 10.87
CA ASN A 163 -6.95 14.44 11.01
C ASN A 163 -6.53 15.13 12.33
N ASN A 164 -5.91 14.41 13.28
CA ASN A 164 -5.34 14.98 14.50
C ASN A 164 -3.98 14.42 14.97
N ARG A 165 -3.38 13.38 14.37
CA ARG A 165 -2.09 12.79 14.85
C ARG A 165 -1.30 12.06 13.76
N ILE A 166 0.03 12.27 13.75
CA ILE A 166 0.98 11.39 13.05
C ILE A 166 1.18 10.12 13.90
N ILE A 167 0.81 8.99 13.32
CA ILE A 167 1.01 7.66 13.85
C ILE A 167 2.31 7.12 13.25
N ARG A 168 3.34 7.00 14.09
CA ARG A 168 4.51 6.20 13.77
C ARG A 168 4.22 4.75 14.14
N PRO A 169 4.56 3.75 13.31
CA PRO A 169 4.67 2.37 13.80
C PRO A 169 5.65 2.42 14.96
N GLN A 170 5.26 1.95 16.14
CA GLN A 170 6.22 1.81 17.23
C GLN A 170 7.28 0.82 16.77
N ASN A 171 8.54 1.25 16.72
CA ASN A 171 9.66 0.33 16.55
C ASN A 171 9.54 -0.68 17.69
N HIS A 172 9.16 -1.92 17.36
CA HIS A 172 9.49 -3.02 18.25
C HIS A 172 11.02 -3.11 18.21
N ASN A 173 11.65 -2.61 19.27
CA ASN A 173 13.03 -2.94 19.57
C ASN A 173 13.10 -4.47 19.57
N TYR A 174 13.72 -5.05 18.55
CA TYR A 174 14.33 -6.36 18.67
C TYR A 174 15.45 -6.19 19.70
N VAL A 175 15.11 -6.40 20.97
CA VAL A 175 16.11 -6.62 22.00
C VAL A 175 16.61 -8.02 21.73
N GLY A 176 17.80 -8.11 21.14
CA GLY A 176 18.54 -9.36 21.08
C GLY A 176 18.77 -9.87 22.50
N SER A 177 18.38 -11.11 22.72
CA SER A 177 18.80 -11.96 23.83
C SER A 177 19.46 -13.19 23.23
#